data_AF-A0A383E7U2-F1
#
_entry.id   AF-A0A383E7U2-F1
#
_cell.length_a   1.000
_cell.length_b   1.000
_cell.length_c   1.000
_cell.angle_alpha   90.00
_cell.angle_beta   90.00
_cell.angle_gamma   90.00
#
_symmetry.space_group_name_H-M   'P 1'
#
loop_
_entity.id
_entity.type
_entity.pdbx_description
1 polymer ?
#
loop_
_entity_poly.entity_id
_entity_poly.type
_entity_poly.pdbx_seq_one_letter_code
_entity_poly.pdbx_strand_id
1 'polypeptide(L)'
;MKFQEFSMNVLRLEGLMKHSGLVHGTSPRFCRFPDGGQGVLSFRRDSAGMLSRRDRDCFLRALDIEKDEIFLVRQVHGDRVYILDESSISHVRVEAEEADAIVTSLTDRPMAVMTADCIPIIVYDFQKHVVGVIHAGRKGTAKKILSKTIEVLKNELRCRSDSICVSMGPGIGGCCYEVDEPCIHSFMENFPGWGHFVHDKGNGKYMLDLYKA
;
A
#
# COMPACT_ATOMS: atom_id res chain seq x y z
N MET A 1 32.64 -12.17 -14.52
CA MET A 1 31.25 -12.64 -14.79
C MET A 1 30.40 -11.39 -14.91
N LYS A 2 29.93 -11.02 -16.11
CA LYS A 2 29.08 -9.84 -16.31
C LYS A 2 27.70 -10.19 -15.78
N PHE A 3 27.29 -9.62 -14.65
CA PHE A 3 25.90 -9.66 -14.22
C PHE A 3 25.10 -8.93 -15.30
N GLN A 4 24.21 -9.62 -16.00
CA GLN A 4 23.14 -8.94 -16.72
C GLN A 4 22.39 -8.11 -15.69
N GLU A 5 22.27 -6.80 -15.90
CA GLU A 5 21.50 -5.90 -15.04
C GLU A 5 20.07 -6.43 -14.96
N PHE A 6 19.75 -7.04 -13.83
CA PHE A 6 18.39 -7.36 -13.46
C PHE A 6 17.62 -6.05 -13.33
N SER A 7 16.68 -5.81 -14.24
CA SER A 7 15.80 -4.64 -14.20
C SER A 7 14.35 -5.10 -14.15
N MET A 8 13.86 -5.37 -12.95
CA MET A 8 12.42 -5.28 -12.74
C MET A 8 12.08 -3.80 -12.58
N ASN A 9 11.20 -3.28 -13.43
CA ASN A 9 10.77 -1.89 -13.41
C ASN A 9 9.85 -1.62 -12.22
N VAL A 10 10.44 -1.51 -11.03
CA VAL A 10 9.75 -1.01 -9.84
C VAL A 10 9.45 0.46 -10.06
N LEU A 11 8.19 0.84 -9.90
CA LEU A 11 7.83 2.25 -9.90
C LEU A 11 8.15 2.84 -8.52
N ARG A 12 9.11 3.78 -8.50
CA ARG A 12 9.39 4.63 -7.34
C ARG A 12 8.39 5.78 -7.33
N LEU A 13 7.81 6.08 -6.16
CA LEU A 13 6.83 7.16 -6.06
C LEU A 13 7.54 8.51 -5.92
N GLU A 14 7.23 9.45 -6.82
CA GLU A 14 7.97 10.71 -6.98
C GLU A 14 8.07 11.54 -5.69
N GLY A 15 6.96 11.64 -4.95
CA GLY A 15 6.89 12.41 -3.70
C GLY A 15 7.85 11.94 -2.61
N LEU A 16 8.40 10.73 -2.75
CA LEU A 16 9.29 10.10 -1.78
C LEU A 16 10.74 9.97 -2.28
N MET A 17 11.03 10.20 -3.56
CA MET A 17 12.37 9.99 -4.14
C MET A 17 13.47 10.87 -3.52
N LYS A 18 13.09 12.02 -2.95
CA LYS A 18 14.02 12.93 -2.27
C LYS A 18 14.50 12.42 -0.90
N HIS A 19 13.91 11.35 -0.37
CA HIS A 19 14.20 10.83 0.95
C HIS A 19 15.10 9.59 0.86
N SER A 20 16.42 9.81 0.89
CA SER A 20 17.42 8.73 0.80
C SER A 20 17.36 7.71 1.95
N GLY A 21 16.75 8.07 3.08
CA GLY A 21 16.54 7.19 4.23
C GLY A 21 15.33 6.26 4.08
N LEU A 22 14.65 6.24 2.93
CA LEU A 22 13.50 5.39 2.66
C LEU A 22 13.71 4.60 1.36
N VAL A 23 13.60 3.28 1.47
CA VAL A 23 13.47 2.40 0.31
C VAL A 23 11.98 2.10 0.09
N HIS A 24 11.45 2.49 -1.07
CA HIS A 24 10.03 2.32 -1.39
C HIS A 24 9.79 1.94 -2.85
N GLY A 25 8.66 1.32 -3.15
CA GLY A 25 8.22 1.20 -4.54
C GLY A 25 7.04 0.26 -4.70
N THR A 26 6.55 0.17 -5.92
CA THR A 26 5.44 -0.71 -6.29
C THR A 26 5.85 -1.63 -7.43
N SER A 27 5.39 -2.88 -7.35
CA SER A 27 5.71 -3.89 -8.35
C SER A 27 4.85 -3.73 -9.61
N PRO A 28 5.42 -3.99 -10.80
CA PRO A 28 4.60 -4.26 -11.97
C PRO A 28 3.92 -5.64 -11.85
N ARG A 29 2.82 -5.86 -12.57
CA ARG A 29 2.20 -7.19 -12.68
C ARG A 29 3.05 -8.14 -13.53
N PHE A 30 3.62 -7.65 -14.61
CA PHE A 30 4.45 -8.42 -15.53
C PHE A 30 5.88 -7.92 -15.49
N CYS A 31 6.83 -8.83 -15.30
CA CYS A 31 8.25 -8.51 -15.22
C CYS A 31 9.11 -9.55 -15.91
N ARG A 32 10.37 -9.18 -16.16
CA ARG A 32 11.44 -10.10 -16.50
C ARG A 32 12.12 -10.56 -15.21
N PHE A 33 12.24 -11.86 -15.03
CA PHE A 33 12.89 -12.49 -13.89
C PHE A 33 14.41 -12.61 -14.10
N PRO A 34 15.19 -12.82 -13.02
CA PRO A 34 16.66 -12.93 -13.12
C PRO A 34 17.16 -14.07 -14.02
N ASP A 35 16.35 -15.11 -14.23
CA ASP A 35 16.64 -16.24 -15.11
C ASP A 35 16.44 -15.91 -16.61
N GLY A 36 16.05 -14.66 -16.93
CA GLY A 36 15.73 -14.21 -18.27
C GLY A 36 14.28 -14.51 -18.70
N GLY A 37 13.53 -15.26 -17.89
CA GLY A 37 12.12 -15.54 -18.11
C GLY A 37 11.25 -14.29 -17.98
N GLN A 38 10.09 -14.29 -18.63
CA GLN A 38 9.08 -13.23 -18.48
C GLN A 38 7.79 -13.86 -17.96
N GLY A 39 7.10 -13.16 -17.07
CA GLY A 39 5.84 -13.66 -16.53
C GLY A 39 5.20 -12.74 -15.52
N VAL A 40 4.21 -13.28 -14.82
CA VAL A 40 3.48 -12.56 -13.78
C VAL A 40 4.27 -12.62 -12.48
N LEU A 41 4.50 -11.45 -11.86
CA LEU A 41 4.89 -11.34 -10.47
C LEU A 41 3.63 -11.52 -9.62
N SER A 42 3.57 -12.59 -8.84
CA SER A 42 2.38 -12.95 -8.08
C SER A 42 2.69 -13.07 -6.59
N PHE A 43 2.11 -12.17 -5.82
CA PHE A 43 2.00 -12.29 -4.36
C PHE A 43 0.77 -13.10 -3.93
N ARG A 44 0.11 -13.82 -4.85
CA ARG A 44 -0.96 -14.74 -4.47
C ARG A 44 -0.41 -15.84 -3.58
N ARG A 45 -1.15 -16.17 -2.53
CA ARG A 45 -0.86 -17.29 -1.65
C ARG A 45 -1.18 -18.62 -2.34
N ASP A 46 -0.33 -19.61 -2.13
CA ASP A 46 -0.59 -20.99 -2.54
C ASP A 46 -1.64 -21.67 -1.63
N SER A 47 -1.89 -22.97 -1.86
CA SER A 47 -2.84 -23.75 -1.06
C SER A 47 -2.44 -23.89 0.41
N ALA A 48 -1.16 -23.68 0.75
CA ALA A 48 -0.67 -23.68 2.11
C ALA A 48 -0.67 -22.26 2.74
N GLY A 49 -1.16 -21.25 2.02
CA GLY A 49 -1.19 -19.87 2.49
C GLY A 49 0.14 -19.14 2.32
N MET A 50 1.14 -19.73 1.66
CA MET A 50 2.47 -19.15 1.53
C MET A 50 2.60 -18.28 0.28
N LEU A 51 3.37 -17.19 0.39
CA LEU A 51 3.76 -16.38 -0.76
C LEU A 51 4.82 -17.10 -1.60
N SER A 52 4.81 -16.84 -2.91
CA SER A 52 5.89 -17.25 -3.81
C SER A 52 7.23 -16.66 -3.34
N ARG A 53 8.13 -17.53 -2.86
CA ARG A 53 9.50 -17.13 -2.46
C ARG A 53 10.21 -16.44 -3.61
N ARG A 54 10.12 -17.00 -4.82
CA ARG A 54 10.75 -16.44 -6.03
C ARG A 54 10.29 -15.00 -6.26
N ASP A 55 8.98 -14.76 -6.26
CA ASP A 55 8.42 -13.45 -6.64
C ASP A 55 8.71 -12.40 -5.55
N ARG A 56 8.58 -12.79 -4.28
CA ARG A 56 8.98 -11.95 -3.15
C ARG A 56 10.46 -11.56 -3.22
N ASP A 57 11.34 -12.54 -3.39
CA ASP A 57 12.78 -12.30 -3.41
C ASP A 57 13.19 -11.45 -4.63
N CYS A 58 12.56 -11.67 -5.79
CA CYS A 58 12.76 -10.81 -6.95
C CYS A 58 12.32 -9.37 -6.68
N PHE A 59 11.18 -9.18 -6.01
CA PHE A 59 10.67 -7.86 -5.68
C PHE A 59 11.57 -7.11 -4.71
N LEU A 60 11.94 -7.74 -3.60
CA LEU A 60 12.82 -7.14 -2.59
C LEU A 60 14.19 -6.81 -3.16
N ARG A 61 14.78 -7.69 -3.97
CA ARG A 61 16.09 -7.44 -4.59
C ARG A 61 16.08 -6.28 -5.58
N ALA A 62 15.00 -6.09 -6.34
CA ALA A 62 14.90 -4.93 -7.24
C ALA A 62 14.76 -3.60 -6.49
N LEU A 63 14.43 -3.65 -5.20
CA LEU A 63 14.43 -2.50 -4.31
C LEU A 63 15.76 -2.35 -3.55
N ASP A 64 16.74 -3.21 -3.81
CA ASP A 64 18.00 -3.33 -3.05
C ASP A 64 17.78 -3.71 -1.57
N ILE A 65 16.74 -4.51 -1.31
CA ILE A 65 16.43 -5.03 0.03
C ILE A 65 16.95 -6.47 0.15
N GLU A 66 17.96 -6.67 0.99
CA GLU A 66 18.54 -7.98 1.30
C GLU A 66 17.84 -8.64 2.51
N LYS A 67 16.54 -8.92 2.34
CA LYS A 67 15.72 -9.64 3.33
C LYS A 67 14.96 -10.77 2.65
N ASP A 68 14.64 -11.79 3.42
CA ASP A 68 13.82 -12.93 3.02
C ASP A 68 12.44 -12.92 3.70
N GLU A 69 12.07 -11.80 4.32
CA GLU A 69 10.78 -11.61 4.98
C GLU A 69 10.16 -10.28 4.55
N ILE A 70 8.83 -10.27 4.52
CA ILE A 70 8.03 -9.08 4.27
C ILE A 70 6.87 -9.06 5.27
N PHE A 71 6.70 -7.92 5.93
CA PHE A 71 5.63 -7.71 6.91
C PHE A 71 4.36 -7.29 6.16
N LEU A 72 3.35 -8.14 6.28
CA LEU A 72 2.02 -7.96 5.72
C LEU A 72 1.01 -8.10 6.86
N VAL A 73 -0.16 -7.51 6.70
CA VAL A 73 -1.32 -7.74 7.56
C VAL A 73 -2.41 -8.46 6.77
N ARG A 74 -3.38 -9.04 7.48
CA ARG A 74 -4.58 -9.58 6.84
C ARG A 74 -5.51 -8.43 6.46
N GLN A 75 -5.38 -7.99 5.22
CA GLN A 75 -6.23 -6.95 4.62
C GLN A 75 -7.69 -7.41 4.58
N VAL A 76 -8.58 -6.62 5.20
CA VAL A 76 -10.02 -6.91 5.30
C VAL A 76 -10.88 -5.77 4.72
N HIS A 77 -10.26 -4.83 3.99
CA HIS A 77 -10.89 -3.61 3.48
C HIS A 77 -11.54 -2.76 4.60
N GLY A 78 -10.93 -2.81 5.79
CA GLY A 78 -11.26 -2.01 6.95
C GLY A 78 -10.42 -0.75 7.03
N ASP A 79 -10.26 -0.29 8.26
CA ASP A 79 -9.66 0.99 8.64
C ASP A 79 -8.75 0.89 9.87
N ARG A 80 -8.44 -0.35 10.28
CA ARG A 80 -7.51 -0.63 11.38
C ARG A 80 -6.08 -0.43 10.89
N VAL A 81 -5.29 0.24 11.73
CA VAL A 81 -3.87 0.50 11.55
C VAL A 81 -3.12 -0.38 12.55
N TYR A 82 -2.20 -1.21 12.07
CA TYR A 82 -1.32 -2.01 12.90
C TYR A 82 0.00 -1.27 13.11
N ILE A 83 0.40 -1.09 14.37
CA ILE A 83 1.71 -0.52 14.72
C ILE A 83 2.68 -1.70 14.91
N LEU A 84 3.67 -1.79 14.03
CA LEU A 84 4.77 -2.73 14.15
C LEU A 84 5.87 -2.08 14.98
N ASP A 85 5.89 -2.32 16.28
CA ASP A 85 6.85 -1.76 17.25
C ASP A 85 7.72 -2.82 17.96
N GLU A 86 7.29 -4.08 17.93
CA GLU A 86 8.07 -5.19 18.48
C GLU A 86 9.12 -5.70 17.50
N SER A 87 10.41 -5.56 17.83
CA SER A 87 11.50 -6.03 16.95
C SER A 87 11.62 -7.57 16.88
N SER A 88 11.14 -8.30 17.88
CA SER A 88 11.19 -9.78 17.90
C SER A 88 10.03 -10.44 17.15
N ILE A 89 9.00 -9.69 16.76
CA ILE A 89 7.81 -10.28 16.17
C ILE A 89 8.11 -10.85 14.78
N SER A 90 7.56 -12.04 14.51
CA SER A 90 7.68 -12.68 13.20
C SER A 90 6.70 -12.08 12.21
N HIS A 91 7.07 -12.04 10.93
CA HIS A 91 6.18 -11.60 9.85
C HIS A 91 4.88 -12.43 9.81
N VAL A 92 4.94 -13.73 10.10
CA VAL A 92 3.76 -14.62 10.17
C VAL A 92 2.77 -14.17 11.24
N ARG A 93 3.26 -13.71 12.40
CA ARG A 93 2.38 -13.23 13.47
C ARG A 93 1.69 -11.92 13.09
N VAL A 94 2.43 -11.01 12.47
CA VAL A 94 1.88 -9.73 11.97
C VAL A 94 0.83 -9.99 10.88
N GLU A 95 1.06 -10.99 10.04
CA GLU A 95 0.13 -11.38 8.98
C GLU A 95 -1.22 -11.92 9.48
N ALA A 96 -1.27 -12.44 10.71
CA ALA A 96 -2.53 -12.88 11.31
C ALA A 96 -3.43 -11.71 11.76
N GLU A 97 -2.87 -10.50 11.92
CA GLU A 97 -3.59 -9.32 12.39
C GLU A 97 -4.47 -8.74 11.27
N GLU A 98 -5.77 -8.56 11.56
CA GLU A 98 -6.67 -7.84 10.67
C GLU A 98 -6.34 -6.35 10.70
N ALA A 99 -5.86 -5.82 9.58
CA ALA A 99 -5.60 -4.40 9.39
C ALA A 99 -5.47 -4.10 7.90
N ASP A 100 -5.58 -2.82 7.55
CA ASP A 100 -5.38 -2.35 6.18
C ASP A 100 -4.29 -1.28 6.09
N ALA A 101 -3.61 -0.99 7.20
CA ALA A 101 -2.39 -0.22 7.24
C ALA A 101 -1.39 -0.83 8.22
N ILE A 102 -0.10 -0.72 7.91
CA ILE A 102 1.01 -1.06 8.80
C ILE A 102 1.89 0.18 8.93
N VAL A 103 2.26 0.54 10.15
CA VAL A 103 3.19 1.65 10.43
C VAL A 103 4.30 1.18 11.35
N THR A 104 5.50 1.73 11.20
CA THR A 104 6.64 1.39 12.07
C THR A 104 7.65 2.52 12.19
N SER A 105 8.35 2.55 13.32
CA SER A 105 9.60 3.31 13.52
C SER A 105 10.84 2.42 13.48
N LEU A 106 10.66 1.10 13.33
CA LEU A 106 11.75 0.14 13.26
C LEU A 106 12.43 0.20 11.90
N THR A 107 13.75 0.14 11.89
CA THR A 107 14.53 -0.03 10.67
C THR A 107 14.54 -1.49 10.23
N ASP A 108 14.90 -1.73 8.95
CA ASP A 108 15.08 -3.08 8.39
C ASP A 108 13.82 -3.98 8.46
N ARG A 109 12.64 -3.36 8.40
CA ARG A 109 11.33 -4.04 8.31
C ARG A 109 10.67 -3.74 6.97
N PRO A 110 10.90 -4.55 5.92
CA PRO A 110 10.18 -4.40 4.67
C PRO A 110 8.69 -4.65 4.91
N MET A 111 7.86 -3.65 4.68
CA MET A 111 6.40 -3.76 4.80
C MET A 111 5.76 -3.65 3.43
N ALA A 112 4.62 -4.31 3.25
CA ALA A 112 3.82 -4.16 2.04
C ALA A 112 2.32 -4.19 2.31
N VAL A 113 1.58 -3.78 1.28
CA VAL A 113 0.16 -4.04 1.11
C VAL A 113 -0.04 -4.60 -0.29
N MET A 114 -1.01 -5.49 -0.44
CA MET A 114 -1.33 -6.08 -1.73
C MET A 114 -2.52 -5.34 -2.34
N THR A 115 -2.43 -4.97 -3.61
CA THR A 115 -3.52 -4.30 -4.32
C THR A 115 -3.80 -4.93 -5.67
N ALA A 116 -5.07 -4.91 -6.03
CA ALA A 116 -5.57 -4.98 -7.40
C ALA A 116 -6.73 -3.99 -7.42
N ASP A 117 -6.60 -2.93 -8.21
CA ASP A 117 -7.51 -1.77 -8.28
C ASP A 117 -7.53 -0.84 -7.05
N CYS A 118 -7.36 -1.33 -5.83
CA CYS A 118 -7.26 -0.48 -4.63
C CYS A 118 -5.98 0.39 -4.66
N ILE A 119 -6.00 1.55 -3.98
CA ILE A 119 -4.87 2.49 -3.99
C ILE A 119 -3.87 2.10 -2.88
N PRO A 120 -2.63 1.72 -3.21
CA PRO A 120 -1.56 1.62 -2.21
C PRO A 120 -1.06 3.02 -1.86
N ILE A 121 -0.96 3.35 -0.58
CA ILE A 121 -0.44 4.64 -0.12
C ILE A 121 0.76 4.40 0.79
N ILE A 122 1.82 5.17 0.59
CA ILE A 122 2.98 5.21 1.48
C ILE A 122 2.98 6.55 2.22
N VAL A 123 3.10 6.48 3.54
CA VAL A 123 3.31 7.65 4.40
C VAL A 123 4.70 7.58 5.01
N TYR A 124 5.38 8.72 5.12
CA TYR A 124 6.73 8.80 5.67
C TYR A 124 6.94 10.09 6.45
N ASP A 125 7.24 9.98 7.74
CA ASP A 125 7.79 11.09 8.52
C ASP A 125 9.31 11.13 8.32
N PHE A 126 9.80 12.16 7.62
CA PHE A 126 11.23 12.26 7.31
C PHE A 126 12.11 12.77 8.46
N GLN A 127 11.52 13.29 9.55
CA GLN A 127 12.26 13.69 10.75
C GLN A 127 12.38 12.53 11.74
N LYS A 128 11.32 11.74 11.88
CA LYS A 128 11.27 10.59 12.81
C LYS A 128 11.61 9.25 12.17
N HIS A 129 11.73 9.21 10.84
CA HIS A 129 11.90 7.99 10.06
C HIS A 129 10.80 6.95 10.31
N VAL A 130 9.57 7.42 10.55
CA VAL A 130 8.39 6.56 10.66
C VAL A 130 7.83 6.35 9.27
N VAL A 131 7.60 5.10 8.88
CA VAL A 131 7.02 4.74 7.59
C VAL A 131 5.72 3.97 7.79
N GLY A 132 4.79 4.13 6.86
CA GLY A 132 3.59 3.32 6.79
C GLY A 132 3.21 2.96 5.36
N VAL A 133 2.60 1.79 5.21
CA VAL A 133 1.99 1.31 3.97
C VAL A 133 0.50 1.06 4.21
N ILE A 134 -0.34 1.52 3.30
CA ILE A 134 -1.80 1.57 3.48
C ILE A 134 -2.48 1.00 2.23
N HIS A 135 -3.42 0.10 2.46
CA HIS A 135 -4.37 -0.41 1.49
C HIS A 135 -5.64 0.45 1.53
N ALA A 136 -5.77 1.40 0.60
CA ALA A 136 -6.95 2.24 0.46
C ALA A 136 -7.85 1.71 -0.66
N GLY A 137 -8.60 0.64 -0.36
CA GLY A 137 -9.74 0.22 -1.17
C GLY A 137 -11.00 1.02 -0.85
N ARG A 138 -12.02 0.95 -1.71
CA ARG A 138 -13.28 1.71 -1.56
C ARG A 138 -13.86 1.74 -0.14
N LYS A 139 -13.98 0.57 0.52
CA LYS A 139 -14.51 0.50 1.90
C LYS A 139 -13.58 1.15 2.93
N GLY A 140 -12.26 0.99 2.79
CA GLY A 140 -11.28 1.61 3.68
C GLY A 140 -11.22 3.13 3.50
N THR A 141 -11.30 3.61 2.26
CA THR A 141 -11.40 5.04 1.94
C THR A 141 -12.67 5.65 2.53
N ALA A 142 -13.83 5.00 2.36
CA ALA A 142 -15.08 5.45 2.98
C ALA A 142 -14.99 5.58 4.51
N LYS A 143 -14.17 4.71 5.14
CA LYS A 143 -13.87 4.70 6.58
C LYS A 143 -12.68 5.60 6.98
N LYS A 144 -12.12 6.36 6.04
CA LYS A 144 -11.02 7.32 6.25
C LYS A 144 -9.71 6.69 6.73
N ILE A 145 -9.32 5.52 6.18
CA ILE A 145 -8.10 4.80 6.58
C ILE A 145 -6.84 5.68 6.54
N LEU A 146 -6.68 6.55 5.53
CA LEU A 146 -5.54 7.46 5.46
C LEU A 146 -5.55 8.45 6.64
N SER A 147 -6.67 9.13 6.91
CA SER A 147 -6.77 10.07 8.03
C SER A 147 -6.49 9.38 9.37
N LYS A 148 -7.04 8.18 9.58
CA LYS A 148 -6.77 7.37 10.78
C LYS A 148 -5.31 6.97 10.90
N THR A 149 -4.66 6.65 9.79
CA THR A 149 -3.22 6.36 9.78
C THR A 149 -2.41 7.59 10.18
N ILE A 150 -2.75 8.78 9.66
CA ILE A 150 -2.10 10.04 10.05
C ILE A 150 -2.34 10.36 11.53
N GLU A 151 -3.54 10.09 12.05
CA GLU A 151 -3.84 10.24 13.48
C GLU A 151 -2.98 9.32 14.35
N VAL A 152 -2.81 8.05 13.96
CA VAL A 152 -1.91 7.11 14.65
C VAL A 152 -0.47 7.59 14.62
N LEU A 153 0.02 8.06 13.47
CA LEU A 153 1.35 8.64 13.35
C LEU A 153 1.55 9.80 14.33
N LYS A 154 0.56 10.70 14.46
CA LYS A 154 0.64 11.88 15.33
C LYS A 154 0.49 11.54 16.81
N ASN A 155 -0.48 10.70 17.15
CA ASN A 155 -0.87 10.47 18.54
C ASN A 155 0.02 9.43 19.21
N GLU A 156 0.31 8.33 18.51
CA GLU A 156 1.06 7.20 19.06
C GLU A 156 2.55 7.31 18.78
N LEU A 157 2.92 7.70 17.56
CA LEU A 157 4.33 7.80 17.13
C LEU A 157 4.89 9.24 17.21
N ARG A 158 4.05 10.19 17.65
CA ARG A 158 4.42 11.60 17.89
C ARG A 158 4.98 12.29 16.64
N CYS A 159 4.58 11.86 15.44
CA CYS A 159 4.95 12.49 14.17
C CYS A 159 4.31 13.88 14.04
N ARG A 160 4.94 14.78 13.29
CA ARG A 160 4.40 16.12 13.04
C ARG A 160 3.80 16.19 11.64
N SER A 161 2.73 16.94 11.47
CA SER A 161 2.08 17.06 10.16
C SER A 161 2.99 17.70 9.09
N ASP A 162 3.89 18.59 9.49
CA ASP A 162 4.86 19.25 8.59
C ASP A 162 6.02 18.33 8.17
N SER A 163 6.21 17.20 8.86
CA SER A 163 7.23 16.19 8.53
C SER A 163 6.69 14.97 7.79
N ILE A 164 5.36 14.83 7.65
CA ILE A 164 4.76 13.67 6.98
C ILE A 164 4.59 13.93 5.48
N CYS A 165 5.23 13.09 4.68
CA CYS A 165 5.00 12.98 3.24
C CYS A 165 4.03 11.82 2.96
N VAL A 166 3.16 12.02 1.98
CA VAL A 166 2.19 11.00 1.53
C VAL A 166 2.37 10.83 0.02
N SER A 167 2.45 9.59 -0.44
CA SER A 167 2.49 9.29 -1.86
C SER A 167 1.62 8.10 -2.18
N MET A 168 0.79 8.25 -3.21
CA MET A 168 -0.12 7.21 -3.69
C MET A 168 0.49 6.50 -4.88
N GLY A 169 0.40 5.17 -4.89
CA GLY A 169 0.79 4.33 -6.01
C GLY A 169 -0.39 4.01 -6.93
N PRO A 170 -0.17 3.12 -7.91
CA PRO A 170 -1.14 2.81 -8.95
C PRO A 170 -2.36 2.05 -8.40
N GLY A 171 -3.52 2.43 -8.91
CA GLY A 171 -4.83 1.88 -8.61
C GLY A 171 -5.88 2.47 -9.55
N ILE A 172 -7.11 1.99 -9.44
CA ILE A 172 -8.19 2.33 -10.37
C ILE A 172 -8.58 3.82 -10.23
N GLY A 173 -8.70 4.51 -11.36
CA GLY A 173 -9.04 5.93 -11.41
C GLY A 173 -10.52 6.19 -11.66
N GLY A 174 -10.96 7.42 -11.38
CA GLY A 174 -12.33 7.86 -11.65
C GLY A 174 -12.74 7.81 -13.14
N CYS A 175 -11.80 7.68 -14.07
CA CYS A 175 -12.09 7.48 -15.49
C CYS A 175 -12.68 6.10 -15.82
N CYS A 176 -12.48 5.10 -14.96
CA CYS A 176 -12.86 3.70 -15.23
C CYS A 176 -13.50 2.97 -14.05
N TYR A 177 -13.59 3.58 -12.86
CA TYR A 177 -14.22 2.95 -11.70
C TYR A 177 -15.72 3.23 -11.60
N GLU A 178 -16.51 2.47 -12.36
CA GLU A 178 -17.97 2.49 -12.26
C GLU A 178 -18.46 1.62 -11.09
N VAL A 179 -19.36 2.15 -10.28
CA VAL A 179 -19.97 1.47 -9.14
C VAL A 179 -21.47 1.75 -9.05
N ASP A 180 -22.19 0.90 -8.33
CA ASP A 180 -23.62 1.07 -8.06
C ASP A 180 -23.88 1.99 -6.86
N GLU A 181 -25.09 2.53 -6.77
CA GLU A 181 -25.55 3.38 -5.67
C GLU A 181 -25.17 2.88 -4.26
N PRO A 182 -25.36 1.59 -3.89
CA PRO A 182 -25.01 1.12 -2.56
C PRO A 182 -23.52 1.25 -2.23
N CYS A 183 -22.66 1.32 -3.25
CA CYS A 183 -21.22 1.45 -3.07
C CYS A 183 -20.79 2.86 -2.66
N ILE A 184 -21.57 3.88 -3.00
CA ILE A 184 -21.25 5.29 -2.72
C ILE A 184 -21.97 5.84 -1.50
N HIS A 185 -23.00 5.15 -0.97
CA HIS A 185 -23.78 5.60 0.18
C HIS A 185 -22.87 5.95 1.38
N SER A 186 -21.91 5.08 1.70
CA SER A 186 -20.95 5.36 2.77
C SER A 186 -20.08 6.60 2.51
N PHE A 187 -19.84 7.00 1.25
CA PHE A 187 -19.15 8.25 0.96
C PHE A 187 -20.06 9.46 1.16
N MET A 188 -21.31 9.38 0.71
CA MET A 188 -22.31 10.44 0.91
C MET A 188 -22.52 10.76 2.40
N GLU A 189 -22.54 9.73 3.24
CA GLU A 189 -22.67 9.86 4.70
C GLU A 189 -21.42 10.44 5.37
N ASN A 190 -20.24 9.95 4.98
CA ASN A 190 -19.00 10.25 5.70
C ASN A 190 -18.22 11.47 5.17
N PHE A 191 -18.55 11.95 3.97
CA PHE A 191 -17.85 13.05 3.29
C PHE A 191 -18.83 14.14 2.84
N PRO A 192 -18.87 15.30 3.52
CA PRO A 192 -19.72 16.43 3.11
C PRO A 192 -19.47 16.93 1.67
N GLY A 193 -18.27 16.70 1.12
CA GLY A 193 -17.86 17.09 -0.23
C GLY A 193 -17.82 15.94 -1.25
N TRP A 194 -18.60 14.88 -1.05
CA TRP A 194 -18.53 13.67 -1.89
C TRP A 194 -18.71 13.91 -3.40
N GLY A 195 -19.46 14.95 -3.79
CA GLY A 195 -19.65 15.34 -5.19
C GLY A 195 -18.37 15.77 -5.92
N HIS A 196 -17.26 16.03 -5.22
CA HIS A 196 -15.97 16.34 -5.85
C HIS A 196 -15.27 15.11 -6.46
N PHE A 197 -15.65 13.92 -6.02
CA PHE A 197 -15.00 12.66 -6.40
C PHE A 197 -15.99 11.55 -6.79
N VAL A 198 -17.29 11.84 -6.78
CA VAL A 198 -18.34 10.97 -7.32
C VAL A 198 -19.08 11.70 -8.42
N HIS A 199 -19.21 11.07 -9.59
CA HIS A 199 -19.99 11.59 -10.70
C HIS A 199 -21.14 10.63 -11.03
N ASP A 200 -22.38 11.12 -10.91
CA ASP A 200 -23.59 10.37 -11.27
C ASP A 200 -23.71 10.23 -12.79
N LYS A 201 -23.84 8.99 -13.28
CA LYS A 201 -24.06 8.68 -14.71
C LYS A 201 -25.54 8.52 -15.07
N GLY A 202 -26.44 8.63 -14.09
CA GLY A 202 -27.83 8.19 -14.18
C GLY A 202 -27.97 6.68 -14.06
N ASN A 203 -29.22 6.20 -14.02
CA ASN A 203 -29.57 4.77 -13.96
C ASN A 203 -28.94 4.01 -12.78
N GLY A 204 -28.65 4.69 -11.66
CA GLY A 204 -28.06 4.09 -10.46
C GLY A 204 -26.56 3.77 -10.57
N LYS A 205 -25.88 4.29 -11.60
CA LYS A 205 -24.44 4.09 -11.84
C LYS A 205 -23.65 5.37 -11.54
N TYR A 206 -22.48 5.22 -10.95
CA TYR A 206 -21.62 6.32 -10.54
C TYR A 206 -20.17 6.05 -10.90
N MET A 207 -19.42 7.09 -11.29
CA MET A 207 -17.97 7.03 -11.38
C MET A 207 -17.36 7.51 -10.07
N LEU A 208 -16.52 6.70 -9.45
CA LEU A 208 -15.87 7.00 -8.17
C LEU A 208 -14.36 7.21 -8.35
N ASP A 209 -13.85 8.36 -7.93
CA ASP A 209 -12.42 8.68 -7.96
C ASP A 209 -11.80 8.52 -6.56
N LEU A 210 -11.16 7.37 -6.31
CA LEU A 210 -10.53 7.09 -5.02
C LEU A 210 -9.30 7.96 -4.72
N TYR A 211 -8.67 8.58 -5.72
CA TYR A 211 -7.52 9.47 -5.47
C TYR A 211 -7.97 10.84 -4.93
N LYS A 212 -9.19 11.25 -5.25
CA LYS A 212 -9.76 12.54 -4.81
C LYS A 212 -10.53 12.45 -3.49
N ALA A 213 -10.98 11.25 -3.11
CA ALA A 213 -11.71 10.98 -1.88
C ALA A 213 -10.78 10.92 -0.66
#